data_AF-A0A644X1K3-F1
#
_entry.id   AF-A0A644X1K3-F1
#
_cell.length_a   1.000
_cell.length_b   1.000
_cell.length_c   1.000
_cell.angle_alpha   90.00
_cell.angle_beta   90.00
_cell.angle_gamma   90.00
#
_symmetry.space_group_name_H-M   'P 1'
#
loop_
_entity.id
_entity.type
_entity.pdbx_description
1 polymer ?
#
loop_
_entity_poly.entity_id
_entity_poly.type
_entity_poly.pdbx_seq_one_letter_code
_entity_poly.pdbx_strand_id
1 'polypeptide(L)'
;MLKLQLTRDGAYDDEYLELPATPAEVGEVMSRLDETSTDVASTRIYGTISDIWNIGNYLKRADVNDPTQLKKLNRIGELTCGLSRDECLLFQGGLDSESINGLDDVIDVGEHLDRYLLVRHVTSDRELGLCLVSYGIKPFDESVQPYLDYARIGIEYYSNHGGAYTSGGYVLRRDSAEQTLRDIVDARNNRQTLGAMRME
;
A
#
# COMPACT_ATOMS: atom_id res chain seq x y z
N MET A 1 -7.81 -6.11 7.02
CA MET A 1 -7.44 -7.00 8.16
C MET A 1 -6.03 -7.51 7.95
N LEU A 2 -5.16 -7.49 8.96
CA LEU A 2 -3.76 -7.94 8.84
C LEU A 2 -3.50 -9.15 9.74
N LYS A 3 -2.98 -10.24 9.17
CA LYS A 3 -2.52 -11.42 9.92
C LYS A 3 -1.06 -11.73 9.60
N LEU A 4 -0.27 -11.99 10.63
CA LEU A 4 1.10 -12.49 10.51
C LEU A 4 1.08 -14.02 10.58
N GLN A 5 1.75 -14.66 9.64
CA GLN A 5 2.04 -16.09 9.68
C GLN A 5 3.41 -16.26 10.32
N LEU A 6 3.46 -16.86 11.49
CA LEU A 6 4.63 -17.05 12.33
C LEU A 6 5.08 -18.50 12.24
N THR A 7 6.39 -18.71 12.14
CA THR A 7 7.02 -20.04 12.21
C THR A 7 8.16 -20.00 13.21
N ARG A 8 8.46 -21.15 13.81
CA ARG A 8 9.63 -21.37 14.68
C ARG A 8 10.41 -22.57 14.18
N ASP A 9 11.74 -22.46 14.17
CA ASP A 9 12.67 -23.45 13.60
C ASP A 9 12.44 -23.85 12.14
N GLY A 10 11.59 -23.12 11.41
CA GLY A 10 11.21 -23.48 10.04
C GLY A 10 10.34 -24.74 9.97
N ALA A 11 9.63 -25.05 11.06
CA ALA A 11 8.58 -26.06 11.06
C ALA A 11 7.44 -25.66 10.11
N TYR A 12 6.75 -26.68 9.57
CA TYR A 12 5.61 -26.50 8.67
C TYR A 12 4.31 -26.10 9.38
N ASP A 13 4.28 -26.16 10.71
CA ASP A 13 3.14 -25.75 11.52
C ASP A 13 3.23 -24.25 11.77
N ASP A 14 2.60 -23.49 10.87
CA ASP A 14 2.53 -22.04 10.96
C ASP A 14 1.39 -21.60 11.87
N GLU A 15 1.68 -20.64 12.73
CA GLU A 15 0.70 -20.00 13.61
C GLU A 15 0.31 -18.62 13.09
N TYR A 16 -0.93 -18.20 13.35
CA TYR A 16 -1.44 -16.93 12.86
C TYR A 16 -1.70 -15.96 14.01
N LEU A 17 -1.10 -14.77 13.93
CA LEU A 17 -1.36 -13.65 14.81
C LEU A 17 -2.12 -12.57 14.04
N GLU A 18 -3.37 -12.31 14.43
CA GLU A 18 -4.17 -11.21 13.87
C GLU A 18 -3.81 -9.90 14.56
N LEU A 19 -3.64 -8.82 13.78
CA LEU A 19 -3.25 -7.51 14.28
C LEU A 19 -4.40 -6.48 14.10
N PRO A 20 -4.57 -5.56 15.06
CA PRO A 20 -3.82 -5.47 16.33
C PRO A 20 -4.19 -6.58 17.32
N ALA A 21 -3.18 -7.15 17.98
CA ALA A 21 -3.32 -8.22 18.97
C ALA A 21 -3.20 -7.68 20.40
N THR A 22 -4.03 -8.22 21.29
CA THR A 22 -3.91 -8.06 22.73
C THR A 22 -2.77 -8.93 23.30
N PRO A 23 -2.25 -8.61 24.50
CA PRO A 23 -1.23 -9.45 25.15
C PRO A 23 -1.68 -10.90 25.36
N ALA A 24 -2.97 -11.14 25.55
CA ALA A 24 -3.53 -12.49 25.72
C ALA A 24 -3.45 -13.30 24.42
N GLU A 25 -3.86 -12.70 23.29
CA GLU A 25 -3.79 -13.34 21.96
C GLU A 25 -2.34 -13.62 21.54
N VAL A 26 -1.42 -12.69 21.83
CA VAL A 26 0.01 -12.90 21.62
C VAL A 26 0.49 -14.08 22.47
N GLY A 27 0.17 -14.11 23.75
CA GLY A 27 0.55 -15.20 24.65
C GLY A 27 0.02 -16.56 24.20
N GLU A 28 -1.22 -16.61 23.69
CA GLU A 28 -1.82 -17.82 23.15
C GLU A 28 -1.06 -18.35 21.92
N VAL A 29 -0.76 -17.47 20.95
CA VAL A 29 0.01 -17.82 19.75
C VAL A 29 1.43 -18.27 20.12
N MET A 30 2.10 -17.59 21.05
CA MET A 30 3.44 -17.97 21.49
C MET A 30 3.44 -19.32 22.21
N SER A 31 2.42 -19.60 23.03
CA SER A 31 2.27 -20.91 23.69
C SER A 31 2.10 -22.05 22.69
N ARG A 32 1.41 -21.82 21.55
CA ARG A 32 1.31 -22.85 20.50
C ARG A 32 2.64 -23.05 19.77
N LEU A 33 3.38 -21.97 19.49
CA LEU A 33 4.73 -22.08 18.94
C LEU A 33 5.70 -22.81 19.89
N ASP A 34 5.51 -22.69 21.21
CA ASP A 34 6.31 -23.41 22.22
C ASP A 34 6.11 -24.94 22.16
N GLU A 35 4.94 -25.41 21.70
CA GLU A 35 4.66 -26.84 21.47
C GLU A 35 5.50 -27.39 20.31
N THR A 36 5.80 -26.56 19.31
CA THR A 36 6.65 -26.93 18.17
C THR A 36 8.13 -26.85 18.54
N SER A 37 8.56 -25.77 19.18
CA SER A 37 9.95 -25.57 19.61
C SER A 37 10.07 -24.54 20.73
N THR A 38 11.04 -24.73 21.61
CA THR A 38 11.37 -23.80 22.70
C THR A 38 12.41 -22.72 22.29
N ASP A 39 12.96 -22.78 21.08
CA ASP A 39 13.89 -21.75 20.59
C ASP A 39 13.14 -20.47 20.16
N VAL A 40 12.80 -19.63 21.14
CA VAL A 40 12.09 -18.36 20.90
C VAL A 40 12.83 -17.44 19.93
N ALA A 41 14.16 -17.50 19.88
CA ALA A 41 14.97 -16.64 19.02
C ALA A 41 14.84 -16.99 17.52
N SER A 42 14.31 -18.18 17.18
CA SER A 42 14.08 -18.59 15.80
C SER A 42 12.69 -18.23 15.27
N THR A 43 11.83 -17.63 16.11
CA THR A 43 10.51 -17.13 15.69
C THR A 43 10.68 -16.03 14.64
N ARG A 44 9.97 -16.20 13.51
CA ARG A 44 10.01 -15.24 12.40
C ARG A 44 8.67 -15.16 11.69
N ILE A 45 8.43 -14.02 11.05
CA ILE A 45 7.28 -13.84 10.16
C ILE A 45 7.61 -14.54 8.83
N TYR A 46 6.88 -15.61 8.53
CA TYR A 46 7.01 -16.34 7.27
C TYR A 46 6.25 -15.62 6.14
N GLY A 47 5.04 -15.19 6.44
CA GLY A 47 4.11 -14.58 5.50
C GLY A 47 3.12 -13.64 6.18
N THR A 48 2.30 -12.97 5.38
CA THR A 48 1.25 -12.07 5.87
C THR A 48 -0.01 -12.20 5.02
N ILE A 49 -1.17 -12.11 5.66
CA ILE A 49 -2.46 -12.02 4.98
C ILE A 49 -2.96 -10.59 5.17
N SER A 50 -3.13 -9.85 4.07
CA SER A 50 -3.60 -8.46 4.09
C SER A 50 -4.23 -8.06 2.75
N ASP A 51 -5.12 -7.06 2.81
CA ASP A 51 -5.65 -6.36 1.63
C ASP A 51 -4.59 -5.46 0.97
N ILE A 52 -3.54 -5.12 1.70
CA ILE A 52 -2.35 -4.41 1.22
C ILE A 52 -1.32 -5.46 0.82
N TRP A 53 -1.37 -5.89 -0.44
CA TRP A 53 -0.63 -7.03 -0.98
C TRP A 53 0.86 -7.04 -0.64
N ASN A 54 1.53 -5.89 -0.80
CA ASN A 54 2.98 -5.78 -0.66
C ASN A 54 3.43 -5.58 0.80
N ILE A 55 2.51 -5.38 1.76
CA ILE A 55 2.87 -5.01 3.13
C ILE A 55 3.80 -6.02 3.79
N GLY A 56 3.60 -7.31 3.52
CA GLY A 56 4.41 -8.40 4.07
C GLY A 56 5.90 -8.28 3.77
N ASN A 57 6.26 -7.70 2.61
CA ASN A 57 7.66 -7.48 2.23
C ASN A 57 8.38 -6.56 3.21
N TYR A 58 7.65 -5.63 3.82
CA TYR A 58 8.18 -4.65 4.77
C TYR A 58 8.11 -5.12 6.23
N LEU A 59 7.24 -6.09 6.54
CA LEU A 59 7.07 -6.61 7.90
C LEU A 59 7.95 -7.83 8.19
N LYS A 60 8.42 -8.55 7.17
CA LYS A 60 9.10 -9.85 7.31
C LYS A 60 10.31 -9.86 8.24
N ARG A 61 10.99 -8.72 8.39
CA ARG A 61 12.21 -8.58 9.20
C ARG A 61 11.93 -8.16 10.65
N ALA A 62 10.67 -7.91 11.00
CA ALA A 62 10.30 -7.53 12.33
C ALA A 62 10.41 -8.71 13.30
N ASP A 63 10.92 -8.42 14.51
CA ASP A 63 10.94 -9.35 15.62
C ASP A 63 9.64 -9.20 16.42
N VAL A 64 8.83 -10.26 16.42
CA VAL A 64 7.56 -10.30 17.16
C VAL A 64 7.74 -10.49 18.67
N ASN A 65 8.93 -10.91 19.11
CA ASN A 65 9.27 -11.05 20.52
C ASN A 65 9.80 -9.74 21.12
N ASP A 66 10.26 -8.79 20.29
CA ASP A 66 10.64 -7.44 20.72
C ASP A 66 9.35 -6.63 20.99
N PRO A 67 9.07 -6.24 22.25
CA PRO A 67 7.86 -5.50 22.58
C PRO A 67 7.73 -4.15 21.83
N THR A 68 8.86 -3.55 21.47
CA THR A 68 8.90 -2.28 20.73
C THR A 68 8.44 -2.49 19.29
N GLN A 69 8.92 -3.53 18.64
CA GLN A 69 8.53 -3.87 17.27
C GLN A 69 7.11 -4.44 17.21
N LEU A 70 6.72 -5.27 18.18
CA LEU A 70 5.34 -5.76 18.31
C LEU A 70 4.34 -4.61 18.46
N LYS A 71 4.67 -3.57 19.23
CA LYS A 71 3.84 -2.36 19.32
C LYS A 71 3.69 -1.66 17.98
N LYS A 72 4.76 -1.59 17.17
CA LYS A 72 4.71 -1.02 15.82
C LYS A 72 3.90 -1.90 14.86
N LEU A 73 4.04 -3.22 14.94
CA LEU A 73 3.22 -4.17 14.17
C LEU A 73 1.73 -4.00 14.51
N ASN A 74 1.39 -3.88 15.79
CA ASN A 74 0.02 -3.58 16.22
C ASN A 74 -0.47 -2.25 15.65
N ARG A 75 0.35 -1.19 15.69
CA ARG A 75 0.01 0.11 15.09
C ARG A 75 -0.26 -0.01 13.58
N ILE A 76 0.54 -0.78 12.86
CA ILE A 76 0.31 -1.05 11.44
C ILE A 76 -1.02 -1.81 11.26
N GLY A 77 -1.28 -2.82 12.09
CA GLY A 77 -2.57 -3.51 12.14
C GLY A 77 -3.75 -2.55 12.26
N GLU A 78 -3.69 -1.62 13.23
CA GLU A 78 -4.69 -0.55 13.40
C GLU A 78 -4.87 0.30 12.14
N LEU A 79 -3.77 0.72 11.50
CA LEU A 79 -3.82 1.51 10.26
C LEU A 79 -4.43 0.74 9.09
N THR A 80 -4.29 -0.58 9.06
CA THR A 80 -4.92 -1.42 8.02
C THR A 80 -6.41 -1.71 8.27
N CYS A 81 -6.92 -1.40 9.46
CA CYS A 81 -8.30 -1.69 9.83
C CYS A 81 -9.25 -0.65 9.24
N GLY A 82 -10.27 -1.12 8.51
CA GLY A 82 -11.33 -0.26 7.98
C GLY A 82 -10.94 0.56 6.75
N LEU A 83 -9.74 0.36 6.18
CA LEU A 83 -9.37 1.01 4.92
C LEU A 83 -10.31 0.60 3.80
N SER A 84 -10.77 1.58 3.04
CA SER A 84 -11.43 1.38 1.76
C SER A 84 -10.49 0.77 0.74
N ARG A 85 -11.05 0.26 -0.37
CA ARG A 85 -10.24 -0.30 -1.47
C ARG A 85 -9.22 0.72 -2.00
N ASP A 86 -9.59 1.99 -2.09
CA ASP A 86 -8.72 3.06 -2.56
C ASP A 86 -7.60 3.37 -1.57
N GLU A 87 -7.91 3.43 -0.28
CA GLU A 87 -6.90 3.63 0.75
C GLU A 87 -5.90 2.47 0.80
N CYS A 88 -6.36 1.23 0.60
CA CYS A 88 -5.47 0.09 0.43
C CYS A 88 -4.54 0.27 -0.78
N LEU A 89 -5.02 0.80 -1.90
CA LEU A 89 -4.18 1.07 -3.08
C LEU A 89 -3.20 2.22 -2.82
N LEU A 90 -3.63 3.30 -2.17
CA LEU A 90 -2.77 4.41 -1.75
C LEU A 90 -1.65 3.90 -0.84
N PHE A 91 -1.96 3.05 0.12
CA PHE A 91 -0.96 2.48 1.02
C PHE A 91 0.02 1.58 0.26
N GLN A 92 -0.48 0.67 -0.61
CA GLN A 92 0.38 -0.18 -1.46
C GLN A 92 1.35 0.65 -2.29
N GLY A 93 0.82 1.62 -3.03
CA GLY A 93 1.60 2.45 -3.93
C GLY A 93 2.53 3.42 -3.19
N GLY A 94 2.12 3.92 -2.02
CA GLY A 94 2.98 4.71 -1.14
C GLY A 94 4.20 3.91 -0.72
N LEU A 95 4.01 2.69 -0.22
CA LEU A 95 5.11 1.80 0.19
C LEU A 95 6.06 1.45 -0.97
N ASP A 96 5.54 1.23 -2.17
CA ASP A 96 6.37 0.93 -3.35
C ASP A 96 7.07 2.18 -3.91
N SER A 97 6.54 3.39 -3.65
CA SER A 97 7.10 4.66 -4.12
C SER A 97 8.17 5.26 -3.20
N GLU A 98 8.19 4.86 -1.93
CA GLU A 98 9.07 5.42 -0.90
C GLU A 98 10.24 4.49 -0.58
N SER A 99 11.32 5.05 -0.03
CA SER A 99 12.44 4.26 0.49
C SER A 99 12.16 3.75 1.91
N ILE A 100 11.49 2.60 2.01
CA ILE A 100 11.11 2.00 3.29
C ILE A 100 12.29 1.25 3.93
N ASN A 101 12.74 1.70 5.10
CA ASN A 101 13.86 1.14 5.85
C ASN A 101 13.45 0.44 7.15
N GLY A 102 12.18 0.53 7.55
CA GLY A 102 11.67 -0.14 8.74
C GLY A 102 10.19 0.13 9.02
N LEU A 103 9.73 -0.37 10.16
CA LEU A 103 8.33 -0.26 10.56
C LEU A 103 7.86 1.18 10.77
N ASP A 104 8.75 2.10 11.17
CA ASP A 104 8.41 3.51 11.33
C ASP A 104 8.03 4.16 9.98
N ASP A 105 8.74 3.82 8.90
CA ASP A 105 8.43 4.33 7.57
C ASP A 105 7.10 3.76 7.06
N VAL A 106 6.80 2.49 7.35
CA VAL A 106 5.50 1.88 7.04
C VAL A 106 4.36 2.59 7.77
N ILE A 107 4.56 2.92 9.04
CA ILE A 107 3.60 3.70 9.85
C ILE A 107 3.44 5.10 9.26
N ASP A 108 4.54 5.79 8.93
CA ASP A 108 4.49 7.14 8.37
C ASP A 108 3.69 7.19 7.05
N VAL A 109 3.89 6.23 6.15
CA VAL A 109 3.07 6.11 4.93
C VAL A 109 1.58 5.91 5.28
N GLY A 110 1.28 4.96 6.18
CA GLY A 110 -0.10 4.62 6.56
C GLY A 110 -0.83 5.74 7.31
N GLU A 111 -0.13 6.56 8.10
CA GLU A 111 -0.72 7.68 8.84
C GLU A 111 -1.02 8.89 7.94
N HIS A 112 -0.38 8.97 6.78
CA HIS A 112 -0.44 10.13 5.91
C HIS A 112 -0.75 9.74 4.46
N LEU A 113 -1.78 8.90 4.27
CA LEU A 113 -2.26 8.52 2.95
C LEU A 113 -2.73 9.72 2.11
N ASP A 114 -3.10 10.82 2.77
CA ASP A 114 -3.46 12.09 2.14
C ASP A 114 -2.30 12.75 1.38
N ARG A 115 -1.04 12.39 1.68
CA ARG A 115 0.14 12.82 0.91
C ARG A 115 0.21 12.20 -0.49
N TYR A 116 -0.61 11.20 -0.77
CA TYR A 116 -0.60 10.48 -2.04
C TYR A 116 -1.85 10.77 -2.87
N LEU A 117 -1.69 10.61 -4.18
CA LEU A 117 -2.74 10.75 -5.18
C LEU A 117 -2.94 9.41 -5.88
N LEU A 118 -4.19 8.94 -5.99
CA LEU A 118 -4.54 7.74 -6.74
C LEU A 118 -5.16 8.11 -8.09
N VAL A 119 -4.44 7.83 -9.17
CA VAL A 119 -4.96 7.89 -10.54
C VAL A 119 -5.53 6.51 -10.91
N ARG A 120 -6.84 6.35 -10.68
CA ARG A 120 -7.55 5.09 -10.92
C ARG A 120 -7.41 4.60 -12.37
N HIS A 121 -7.34 3.27 -12.55
CA HIS A 121 -7.28 2.58 -13.85
C HIS A 121 -6.04 2.89 -14.70
N VAL A 122 -5.02 3.49 -14.12
CA VAL A 122 -3.71 3.67 -14.75
C VAL A 122 -2.74 2.67 -14.13
N THR A 123 -2.53 1.53 -14.80
CA THR A 123 -1.74 0.40 -14.27
C THR A 123 -0.49 0.11 -15.10
N SER A 124 -0.24 0.92 -16.13
CA SER A 124 0.90 0.79 -17.04
C SER A 124 1.35 2.14 -17.56
N ASP A 125 2.58 2.21 -18.08
CA ASP A 125 3.11 3.41 -18.72
C ASP A 125 2.23 3.89 -19.88
N ARG A 126 1.71 2.96 -20.68
CA ARG A 126 0.83 3.29 -21.82
C ARG A 126 -0.46 3.95 -21.35
N GLU A 127 -1.08 3.43 -20.30
CA GLU A 127 -2.30 4.02 -19.73
C GLU A 127 -2.01 5.38 -19.08
N LEU A 128 -0.83 5.53 -18.47
CA LEU A 128 -0.40 6.80 -17.89
C LEU A 128 -0.24 7.86 -18.99
N GLY A 129 0.46 7.54 -20.09
CA GLY A 129 0.57 8.45 -21.21
C GLY A 129 -0.77 8.83 -21.81
N LEU A 130 -1.69 7.86 -21.97
CA LEU A 130 -3.04 8.13 -22.49
C LEU A 130 -3.82 9.05 -21.56
N CYS A 131 -3.75 8.82 -20.25
CA CYS A 131 -4.35 9.66 -19.21
C CYS A 131 -3.83 11.10 -19.30
N LEU A 132 -2.50 11.27 -19.38
CA LEU A 132 -1.86 12.59 -19.44
C LEU A 132 -2.29 13.41 -20.66
N VAL A 133 -2.39 12.78 -21.83
CA VAL A 133 -2.83 13.46 -23.06
C VAL A 133 -4.32 13.74 -23.02
N SER A 134 -5.15 12.77 -22.63
CA SER A 134 -6.60 12.89 -22.63
C SER A 134 -7.11 13.95 -21.64
N TYR A 135 -6.40 14.14 -20.54
CA TYR A 135 -6.70 15.16 -19.53
C TYR A 135 -6.00 16.50 -19.78
N GLY A 136 -5.29 16.64 -20.89
CA GLY A 136 -4.62 17.89 -21.27
C GLY A 136 -3.41 18.26 -20.41
N ILE A 137 -2.89 17.31 -19.61
CA ILE A 137 -1.68 17.50 -18.80
C ILE A 137 -0.46 17.57 -19.71
N LYS A 138 -0.42 16.73 -20.75
CA LYS A 138 0.49 16.86 -21.90
C LYS A 138 -0.33 17.12 -23.17
N PRO A 139 -0.55 18.40 -23.56
CA PRO A 139 -1.41 18.73 -24.68
C PRO A 139 -0.76 18.39 -26.03
N PHE A 140 -1.54 17.77 -26.92
CA PHE A 140 -1.20 17.50 -28.32
C PHE A 140 -2.44 17.72 -29.19
N ASP A 141 -2.24 18.17 -30.44
CA ASP A 141 -3.31 18.30 -31.42
C ASP A 141 -4.03 16.96 -31.64
N GLU A 142 -5.36 16.97 -31.71
CA GLU A 142 -6.17 15.76 -31.87
C GLU A 142 -5.79 14.95 -33.12
N SER A 143 -5.35 15.62 -34.19
CA SER A 143 -4.94 14.98 -35.44
C SER A 143 -3.68 14.11 -35.31
N VAL A 144 -2.82 14.38 -34.32
CA VAL A 144 -1.59 13.62 -34.09
C VAL A 144 -1.73 12.54 -33.01
N GLN A 145 -2.75 12.65 -32.14
CA GLN A 145 -2.98 11.73 -31.02
C GLN A 145 -3.02 10.24 -31.42
N PRO A 146 -3.58 9.82 -32.57
CA PRO A 146 -3.55 8.40 -32.98
C PRO A 146 -2.15 7.84 -33.23
N TYR A 147 -1.15 8.69 -33.43
CA TYR A 147 0.22 8.31 -33.79
C TYR A 147 1.22 8.45 -32.63
N LEU A 148 0.76 8.92 -31.46
CA LEU A 148 1.63 9.13 -30.30
C LEU A 148 2.06 7.80 -29.67
N ASP A 149 3.32 7.75 -29.23
CA ASP A 149 3.82 6.68 -28.36
C ASP A 149 3.45 6.99 -26.90
N TYR A 150 2.24 6.60 -26.52
CA TYR A 150 1.73 6.80 -25.16
C TYR A 150 2.57 6.08 -24.10
N ALA A 151 3.18 4.94 -24.40
CA ALA A 151 4.05 4.26 -23.44
C ALA A 151 5.26 5.13 -23.11
N ARG A 152 5.92 5.69 -24.13
CA ARG A 152 7.07 6.58 -23.92
C ARG A 152 6.71 7.86 -23.17
N ILE A 153 5.53 8.43 -23.44
CA ILE A 153 5.01 9.60 -22.70
C ILE A 153 4.84 9.25 -21.21
N GLY A 154 4.25 8.09 -20.91
CA GLY A 154 4.07 7.61 -19.55
C GLY A 154 5.38 7.35 -18.82
N ILE A 155 6.34 6.66 -19.47
CA ILE A 155 7.68 6.39 -18.92
C ILE A 155 8.38 7.69 -18.53
N GLU A 156 8.34 8.70 -19.41
CA GLU A 156 8.96 10.00 -19.17
C GLU A 156 8.33 10.70 -17.96
N TYR A 157 6.99 10.67 -17.87
CA TYR A 157 6.29 11.24 -16.71
C TYR A 157 6.65 10.49 -15.43
N TYR A 158 6.54 9.16 -15.42
CA TYR A 158 6.88 8.32 -14.27
C TYR A 158 8.32 8.58 -13.80
N SER A 159 9.27 8.67 -14.72
CA SER A 159 10.69 8.93 -14.39
C SER A 159 10.91 10.28 -13.72
N ASN A 160 10.12 11.30 -14.09
CA ASN A 160 10.24 12.66 -13.56
C ASN A 160 9.45 12.87 -12.26
N HIS A 161 8.39 12.09 -12.02
CA HIS A 161 7.44 12.32 -10.93
C HIS A 161 7.44 11.19 -9.88
N GLY A 162 8.10 10.06 -10.16
CA GLY A 162 8.14 8.88 -9.31
C GLY A 162 6.80 8.15 -9.26
N GLY A 163 6.45 7.61 -8.09
CA GLY A 163 5.22 6.86 -7.87
C GLY A 163 5.36 5.36 -8.13
N ALA A 164 4.24 4.65 -8.10
CA ALA A 164 4.17 3.21 -8.27
C ALA A 164 2.83 2.79 -8.91
N TYR A 165 2.87 1.76 -9.75
CA TYR A 165 1.66 1.13 -10.28
C TYR A 165 1.14 0.09 -9.29
N THR A 166 -0.17 0.12 -9.06
CA THR A 166 -0.90 -0.87 -8.28
C THR A 166 -1.90 -1.59 -9.18
N SER A 167 -2.52 -2.66 -8.67
CA SER A 167 -3.58 -3.38 -9.40
C SER A 167 -4.80 -2.51 -9.78
N GLY A 168 -4.99 -1.36 -9.13
CA GLY A 168 -6.15 -0.48 -9.35
C GLY A 168 -5.83 0.92 -9.89
N GLY A 169 -4.56 1.28 -10.01
CA GLY A 169 -4.17 2.60 -10.48
C GLY A 169 -2.74 2.99 -10.15
N TYR A 170 -2.38 4.20 -10.53
CA TYR A 170 -1.06 4.77 -10.35
C TYR A 170 -1.08 5.70 -9.13
N VAL A 171 -0.18 5.45 -8.19
CA VAL A 171 -0.05 6.20 -6.95
C VAL A 171 1.24 7.00 -6.99
N LEU A 172 1.16 8.28 -6.67
CA LEU A 172 2.32 9.16 -6.58
C LEU A 172 2.13 10.17 -5.46
N ARG A 173 3.24 10.74 -4.95
CA ARG A 173 3.16 11.82 -3.98
C ARG A 173 2.44 13.01 -4.62
N ARG A 174 1.56 13.63 -3.85
CA ARG A 174 0.79 14.80 -4.30
C ARG A 174 1.74 15.90 -4.74
N ASP A 175 2.74 16.23 -3.94
CA ASP A 175 3.70 17.29 -4.23
C ASP A 175 4.51 17.08 -5.51
N SER A 176 4.73 15.83 -5.91
CA SER A 176 5.33 15.48 -7.20
C SER A 176 4.37 15.60 -8.38
N ALA A 177 3.05 15.53 -8.19
CA ALA A 177 2.06 15.53 -9.28
C ALA A 177 1.80 16.92 -9.86
N GLU A 178 1.51 17.01 -11.16
CA GLU A 178 1.04 18.25 -11.80
C GLU A 178 -0.28 18.75 -11.19
N GLN A 179 -0.44 20.08 -11.05
CA GLN A 179 -1.62 20.67 -10.39
C GLN A 179 -2.93 20.26 -11.10
N THR A 180 -2.95 20.26 -12.43
CA THR A 180 -4.11 19.85 -13.21
C THR A 180 -4.51 18.39 -12.94
N LEU A 181 -3.54 17.49 -12.74
CA LEU A 181 -3.83 16.09 -12.40
C LEU A 181 -4.46 15.99 -11.01
N ARG A 182 -3.96 16.75 -10.03
CA ARG A 182 -4.53 16.82 -8.68
C ARG A 182 -5.97 17.29 -8.73
N ASP A 183 -6.24 18.39 -9.43
CA ASP A 183 -7.58 18.98 -9.54
C ASP A 183 -8.59 18.00 -10.16
N ILE A 184 -8.19 17.24 -11.19
CA ILE A 184 -9.05 16.26 -11.85
C ILE A 184 -9.38 15.09 -10.91
N VAL A 185 -8.38 14.57 -10.20
CA VAL A 185 -8.58 13.47 -9.25
C VAL A 185 -9.46 13.93 -8.08
N ASP A 186 -9.20 15.10 -7.50
CA ASP A 186 -9.95 15.64 -6.38
C ASP A 186 -11.41 15.93 -6.77
N ALA A 187 -11.64 16.48 -7.97
CA ALA A 187 -13.00 16.68 -8.50
C ALA A 187 -13.76 15.37 -8.69
N ARG A 188 -13.08 14.29 -9.11
CA ARG A 188 -13.69 12.96 -9.28
C ARG A 188 -14.07 12.34 -7.94
N ASN A 189 -13.20 12.45 -6.93
CA ASN A 189 -13.45 11.94 -5.59
C ASN A 189 -14.66 12.65 -4.96
N ASN A 190 -14.72 13.98 -5.06
CA ASN A 190 -15.85 14.77 -4.53
C ASN A 190 -17.21 14.37 -5.14
N ARG A 191 -17.25 14.05 -6.44
CA ARG A 191 -18.47 13.57 -7.11
C ARG A 191 -18.92 12.20 -6.61
N GLN A 192 -17.98 11.31 -6.27
CA GLN A 192 -18.32 9.98 -5.73
C GLN A 192 -18.88 10.10 -4.31
N THR A 193 -18.32 10.97 -3.47
CA THR A 193 -18.83 11.22 -2.10
C THR A 193 -20.25 11.79 -2.13
N LEU A 194 -20.53 12.75 -3.01
CA LEU A 194 -21.87 13.35 -3.18
C LEU A 194 -22.90 12.36 -3.76
N GLY A 195 -22.46 11.42 -4.60
CA GLY A 195 -23.32 10.35 -5.13
C GLY A 195 -23.70 9.31 -4.07
N ALA A 196 -22.80 9.01 -3.14
CA ALA A 196 -23.05 8.07 -2.06
C ALA A 196 -24.02 8.61 -0.99
N MET A 197 -24.05 9.93 -0.77
CA MET A 197 -24.96 10.57 0.20
C MET A 197 -26.41 10.75 -0.30
N ARG A 198 -26.71 10.42 -1.56
CA ARG A 198 -28.05 10.62 -2.17
C ARG A 198 -28.94 9.38 -2.18
N MET A 199 -28.56 8.33 -1.45
CA MET A 199 -29.39 7.14 -1.25
C MET A 199 -29.71 6.97 0.23
N GLU A 200 -30.58 7.83 0.74
CA GLU A 200 -31.36 7.61 1.96
C GLU A 200 -32.84 7.92 1.67
#